data_AF-A0AAE2D7Y5-F1
#
_entry.id   AF-A0AAE2D7Y5-F1
#
_cell.length_a   1.000
_cell.length_b   1.000
_cell.length_c   1.000
_cell.angle_alpha   90.00
_cell.angle_beta   90.00
_cell.angle_gamma   90.00
#
_symmetry.space_group_name_H-M   'P 1'
#
loop_
_entity.id
_entity.type
_entity.pdbx_description
1 polymer ?
#
loop_
_entity_poly.entity_id
_entity_poly.type
_entity_poly.pdbx_seq_one_letter_code
_entity_poly.pdbx_strand_id
1 'polypeptide(L)'
;MKRPINDNHMIFDNPLNADTTAPTTSRSSESAKDCRKRKALRIQYLAESVRLRELTVIKMKRDIDKLLELCQCIDQGEVPASLLEKYGISV
;
A
#
# COMPACT_ATOMS: atom_id res chain seq x y z
N MET A 1 -49.60 8.89 67.60
CA MET A 1 -48.69 9.70 66.76
C MET A 1 -47.57 8.82 66.22
N LYS A 2 -47.56 8.56 64.91
CA LYS A 2 -46.42 8.23 64.03
C LYS A 2 -46.99 8.26 62.60
N ARG A 3 -46.37 9.05 61.73
CA ARG A 3 -46.87 9.46 60.40
C ARG A 3 -46.70 8.31 59.38
N PRO A 4 -47.59 8.16 58.38
CA PRO A 4 -47.31 7.28 57.25
C PRO A 4 -46.14 7.86 56.45
N ILE A 5 -45.19 6.99 56.08
CA ILE A 5 -44.11 7.32 55.15
C ILE A 5 -44.78 7.50 53.78
N ASN A 6 -44.82 8.74 53.32
CA ASN A 6 -45.24 9.08 51.97
C ASN A 6 -44.08 8.78 51.03
N ASP A 7 -44.09 7.60 50.40
CA ASP A 7 -43.16 7.26 49.33
C ASP A 7 -43.54 8.03 48.06
N ASN A 8 -43.24 9.33 48.06
CA ASN A 8 -43.09 10.10 46.83
C ASN A 8 -41.79 9.63 46.13
N HIS A 9 -41.79 8.41 45.59
CA HIS A 9 -40.82 8.06 44.57
C HIS A 9 -41.24 8.79 43.30
N MET A 10 -40.59 9.93 43.04
CA MET A 10 -40.65 10.57 41.73
C MET A 10 -40.04 9.58 40.74
N ILE A 11 -40.88 8.78 40.06
CA ILE A 11 -40.48 8.13 38.83
C ILE A 11 -40.26 9.27 37.83
N PHE A 12 -39.00 9.67 37.68
CA PHE A 12 -38.59 10.35 36.48
C PHE A 12 -38.71 9.31 35.37
N ASP A 13 -39.80 9.38 34.62
CA ASP A 13 -39.85 8.86 33.27
C ASP A 13 -38.73 9.56 32.51
N ASN A 14 -37.55 8.96 32.53
CA ASN A 14 -36.42 9.39 31.74
C ASN A 14 -36.79 9.05 30.29
N PRO A 15 -37.04 10.03 29.41
CA PRO A 15 -37.27 9.77 28.00
C PRO A 15 -35.90 9.54 27.35
N LEU A 16 -35.16 8.56 27.85
CA LEU A 16 -33.98 8.00 27.19
C LEU A 16 -34.44 6.77 26.43
N ASN A 17 -35.27 7.00 25.42
CA ASN A 17 -35.31 6.12 24.26
C ASN A 17 -35.56 6.94 22.99
N ALA A 18 -34.60 6.79 22.05
CA ALA A 18 -34.45 7.42 20.73
C ALA A 18 -34.07 8.92 20.76
N ASP A 19 -32.92 9.43 20.31
CA ASP A 19 -31.90 8.95 19.37
C ASP A 19 -30.56 9.61 19.73
N THR A 20 -29.51 8.85 20.01
CA THR A 20 -28.12 9.39 20.00
C THR A 20 -27.20 8.58 19.07
N THR A 21 -27.75 7.68 18.26
CA THR A 21 -26.95 6.78 17.43
C THR A 21 -26.54 7.34 16.06
N ALA A 22 -26.97 8.54 15.65
CA ALA A 22 -26.86 8.92 14.23
C ALA A 22 -25.82 9.98 13.79
N PRO A 23 -25.38 11.03 14.53
CA PRO A 23 -24.42 11.99 13.93
C PRO A 23 -22.94 11.71 14.26
N THR A 24 -22.64 11.25 15.46
CA THR A 24 -21.25 11.16 15.97
C THR A 24 -20.62 9.79 15.71
N THR A 25 -21.39 8.73 15.89
CA THR A 25 -20.97 7.34 15.64
C THR A 25 -20.74 7.07 14.15
N SER A 26 -21.58 7.63 13.28
CA SER A 26 -21.44 7.51 11.82
C SER A 26 -20.17 8.20 11.31
N ARG A 27 -19.89 9.43 11.77
CA ARG A 27 -18.66 10.18 11.47
C ARG A 27 -17.40 9.51 12.02
N SER A 28 -17.46 8.96 13.24
CA SER A 28 -16.32 8.23 13.84
C SER A 28 -16.06 6.90 13.13
N SER A 29 -17.11 6.18 12.74
CA SER A 29 -17.03 4.96 11.94
C SER A 29 -16.43 5.24 10.55
N GLU A 30 -16.88 6.29 9.87
CA GLU A 30 -16.35 6.65 8.56
C GLU A 30 -14.89 7.12 8.64
N SER A 31 -14.53 7.87 9.67
CA SER A 31 -13.13 8.25 9.94
C SER A 31 -12.24 7.01 10.17
N ALA A 32 -12.74 6.00 10.90
CA ALA A 32 -12.01 4.75 11.12
C ALA A 32 -11.85 3.93 9.82
N LYS A 33 -12.87 3.89 8.95
CA LYS A 33 -12.77 3.27 7.62
C LYS A 33 -11.78 4.01 6.74
N ASP A 34 -11.81 5.34 6.73
CA ASP A 34 -10.89 6.16 5.95
C ASP A 34 -9.43 5.97 6.40
N CYS A 35 -9.19 5.88 7.72
CA CYS A 35 -7.87 5.52 8.26
C CYS A 35 -7.39 4.15 7.73
N ARG A 36 -8.26 3.14 7.75
CA ARG A 36 -7.95 1.81 7.21
C ARG A 36 -7.68 1.85 5.69
N LYS A 37 -8.49 2.58 4.92
CA LYS A 37 -8.31 2.79 3.47
C LYS A 37 -6.95 3.45 3.19
N ARG A 38 -6.60 4.50 3.92
CA ARG A 38 -5.29 5.17 3.80
C ARG A 38 -4.12 4.25 4.12
N LYS A 39 -4.23 3.43 5.18
CA LYS A 39 -3.21 2.43 5.51
C LYS A 39 -3.06 1.39 4.39
N ALA A 40 -4.17 0.88 3.85
CA ALA A 40 -4.15 -0.08 2.75
C ALA A 40 -3.49 0.51 1.49
N LEU A 41 -3.88 1.73 1.10
CA LEU A 41 -3.27 2.44 -0.03
C LEU A 41 -1.77 2.67 0.17
N ARG A 42 -1.35 3.04 1.38
CA ARG A 42 0.08 3.20 1.69
C ARG A 42 0.85 1.89 1.54
N ILE A 43 0.29 0.78 2.02
CA ILE A 43 0.91 -0.54 1.88
C ILE A 43 1.01 -0.93 0.40
N GLN A 44 -0.07 -0.73 -0.37
CA GLN A 44 -0.09 -1.02 -1.80
C GLN A 44 0.96 -0.20 -2.57
N TYR A 45 1.07 1.11 -2.28
CA TYR A 45 2.07 1.97 -2.90
C TYR A 45 3.50 1.50 -2.61
N LEU A 46 3.79 1.18 -1.34
CA LEU A 46 5.11 0.69 -0.95
C LEU A 46 5.43 -0.65 -1.64
N ALA A 47 4.46 -1.57 -1.71
CA ALA A 47 4.63 -2.83 -2.39
C ALA A 47 4.93 -2.64 -3.89
N GLU A 48 4.19 -1.74 -4.56
CA GLU A 48 4.42 -1.45 -5.97
C GLU A 48 5.77 -0.75 -6.20
N SER A 49 6.18 0.16 -5.32
CA SER A 49 7.49 0.81 -5.40
C SER A 49 8.65 -0.20 -5.27
N VAL A 50 8.54 -1.15 -4.34
CA VAL A 50 9.52 -2.23 -4.19
C VAL A 50 9.54 -3.10 -5.44
N ARG A 51 8.36 -3.54 -5.91
CA ARG A 51 8.23 -4.37 -7.13
C ARG A 51 8.87 -3.72 -8.34
N LEU A 52 8.61 -2.43 -8.57
CA LEU A 52 9.19 -1.68 -9.69
C LEU A 52 10.71 -1.61 -9.60
N ARG A 53 11.24 -1.33 -8.41
CA ARG A 53 12.69 -1.31 -8.19
C ARG A 53 13.32 -2.68 -8.47
N GLU A 54 12.73 -3.76 -7.97
CA GLU A 54 13.22 -5.12 -8.20
C GLU A 54 13.26 -5.46 -9.69
N LEU A 55 12.20 -5.12 -10.44
CA LEU A 55 12.15 -5.32 -11.88
C LEU A 55 13.22 -4.50 -12.61
N THR A 56 13.47 -3.25 -12.20
CA THR A 56 14.54 -2.42 -12.76
C THR A 56 15.92 -3.06 -12.50
N VAL A 57 16.18 -3.53 -11.28
CA VAL A 57 17.46 -4.19 -10.93
C VAL A 57 17.65 -5.45 -11.76
N ILE A 58 16.62 -6.29 -11.91
CA ILE A 58 16.68 -7.50 -12.72
C ILE A 58 17.00 -7.15 -14.19
N LYS A 59 16.36 -6.12 -14.74
CA LYS A 59 16.64 -5.66 -16.11
C LYS A 59 18.08 -5.21 -16.26
N MET A 60 18.55 -4.33 -15.36
CA MET A 60 19.93 -3.84 -15.37
C MET A 60 20.94 -4.98 -15.27
N LYS A 61 20.69 -5.96 -14.40
CA LYS A 61 21.54 -7.14 -14.28
C LYS A 61 21.64 -7.90 -15.60
N ARG A 62 20.50 -8.18 -16.27
CA ARG A 62 20.51 -8.86 -17.58
C ARG A 62 21.29 -8.08 -18.63
N ASP A 63 21.21 -6.76 -18.60
CA ASP A 63 21.93 -5.92 -19.56
C ASP A 63 23.44 -5.93 -19.28
N ILE A 64 23.86 -5.96 -18.01
CA ILE A 64 25.26 -6.17 -17.62
C ILE A 64 25.75 -7.56 -18.02
N ASP A 65 24.95 -8.61 -17.77
CA ASP A 65 25.34 -9.99 -18.09
C ASP A 65 25.61 -10.15 -19.60
N LYS A 66 24.82 -9.50 -20.48
CA LYS A 66 25.08 -9.45 -21.94
C LYS A 66 26.38 -8.73 -22.30
N LEU A 67 26.70 -7.64 -21.60
CA LEU A 67 27.95 -6.90 -21.84
C LEU A 67 29.16 -7.73 -21.39
N LEU A 68 29.03 -8.48 -20.30
CA LEU A 68 30.08 -9.39 -19.85
C LEU A 68 30.31 -10.53 -20.84
N GLU A 69 29.25 -11.16 -21.35
CA GLU A 69 29.33 -12.18 -22.40
C GLU A 69 30.03 -11.62 -23.65
N LEU A 70 29.66 -10.40 -24.05
CA LEU A 70 30.31 -9.69 -25.14
C LEU A 70 31.82 -9.49 -24.90
N CYS A 71 32.21 -9.01 -23.71
CA CYS A 71 33.63 -8.88 -23.37
C CYS A 71 34.37 -10.22 -23.47
N GLN A 72 33.76 -11.31 -23.01
CA GLN A 72 34.35 -12.65 -23.11
C GLN A 72 34.56 -13.10 -24.56
N CYS A 73 33.61 -12.84 -25.46
CA CYS A 73 33.77 -13.14 -26.88
C CYS A 73 34.94 -12.34 -27.49
N ILE A 74 35.03 -11.04 -27.18
CA ILE A 74 36.11 -10.17 -27.63
C ILE A 74 37.47 -10.68 -27.12
N ASP A 75 37.56 -11.03 -25.84
CA ASP A 75 38.79 -11.54 -25.22
C ASP A 75 39.26 -12.87 -25.84
N GLN A 76 38.32 -13.67 -26.36
CA GLN A 76 38.61 -14.92 -27.09
C GLN A 76 38.99 -14.69 -28.56
N GLY A 77 38.96 -13.44 -29.04
CA GLY A 77 39.19 -13.09 -30.43
C GLY A 77 38.00 -13.40 -31.36
N GLU A 78 36.87 -13.83 -30.79
CA GLU A 78 35.63 -14.05 -31.51
C GLU A 78 34.81 -12.76 -31.46
N VAL A 79 34.95 -11.91 -32.49
CA VAL A 79 34.06 -10.76 -32.68
C VAL A 79 32.97 -11.17 -33.67
N PRO A 80 31.81 -11.66 -33.22
CA PRO A 80 30.78 -12.12 -34.14
C PRO A 80 30.32 -10.96 -35.04
N ALA A 81 30.25 -11.18 -36.35
CA ALA A 81 29.91 -10.13 -37.32
C ALA A 81 28.55 -9.44 -37.02
N SER A 82 27.61 -10.18 -36.45
CA SER A 82 26.30 -9.67 -35.99
C SER A 82 26.42 -8.59 -34.90
N LEU A 83 27.49 -8.62 -34.11
CA LEU A 83 27.79 -7.62 -33.11
C LEU A 83 28.32 -6.33 -33.77
N LEU A 84 29.22 -6.46 -34.74
CA LEU A 84 29.76 -5.31 -35.49
C LEU A 84 28.63 -4.59 -36.23
N GLU A 85 27.73 -5.33 -36.88
CA GLU A 85 26.52 -4.78 -37.51
C GLU A 85 25.61 -4.05 -36.50
N LYS A 86 25.41 -4.63 -35.31
CA LYS A 86 24.57 -4.03 -34.27
C LYS A 86 25.11 -2.69 -33.75
N TYR A 87 26.42 -2.49 -33.79
CA TYR A 87 27.08 -1.24 -33.41
C TYR A 87 27.41 -0.33 -34.61
N GLY A 88 26.97 -0.68 -35.82
CA GLY A 88 27.18 0.13 -37.02
C GLY A 88 28.64 0.18 -37.49
N ILE A 89 29.47 -0.78 -37.06
CA ILE A 89 30.85 -0.92 -37.49
C ILE A 89 30.83 -1.81 -38.74
N SER A 90 30.89 -1.17 -39.91
CA SER A 90 31.04 -1.89 -41.18
C SER A 90 32.44 -2.50 -41.25
N VAL A 91 32.51 -3.80 -41.59
CA VAL A 91 33.71 -4.41 -42.19
C VAL A 91 33.62 -4.25 -43.70
#